data_AF-Q4R308-F1
#
_entry.id   AF-Q4R308-F1
#
_cell.length_a   1.000
_cell.length_b   1.000
_cell.length_c   1.000
_cell.angle_alpha   90.00
_cell.angle_beta   90.00
_cell.angle_gamma   90.00
#
_symmetry.space_group_name_H-M   'P 1'
#
loop_
_entity.id
_entity.type
_entity.pdbx_description
1 polymer ?
#
loop_
_entity_poly.entity_id
_entity_poly.type
_entity_poly.pdbx_seq_one_letter_code
_entity_poly.pdbx_strand_id
1 'polypeptide(L)'
;MGAFLDKPKTEKHNAHGAGNGLRYGLSSMQGWRVEMEDAHTAVVGIPHGLEDWSFFAVYDGHAGSRVANYCSTHLLEHITTNEDFRAAGKSGSALELSVEKAY
;
A
#
# COMPACT_ATOMS: atom_id res chain seq x y z
N MET A 1 7.77 -1.05 -32.94
CA MET A 1 7.13 -0.21 -31.90
C MET A 1 7.68 -0.66 -30.56
N GLY A 2 8.43 0.20 -29.89
CA GLY A 2 9.15 -0.12 -28.65
C GLY A 2 8.26 0.02 -27.41
N ALA A 3 8.81 -0.32 -26.25
CA ALA A 3 8.12 -0.32 -24.95
C ALA A 3 7.75 1.07 -24.39
N PHE A 4 7.93 2.15 -25.18
CA PHE A 4 7.77 3.53 -24.74
C PHE A 4 6.88 4.32 -25.70
N LEU A 5 6.16 5.30 -25.13
CA LEU A 5 5.39 6.31 -25.86
C LEU A 5 6.31 7.35 -26.51
N ASP A 6 5.80 8.08 -27.51
CA ASP A 6 6.54 9.19 -28.14
C ASP A 6 6.69 10.42 -27.23
N LYS A 7 5.76 10.59 -26.26
CA LYS A 7 5.78 11.61 -25.22
C LYS A 7 5.26 11.02 -23.91
N PRO A 8 5.69 11.51 -22.75
CA PRO A 8 5.22 10.99 -21.49
C PRO A 8 3.77 11.43 -21.24
N LYS A 9 2.95 10.53 -20.70
CA LYS A 9 1.68 10.92 -20.07
C LYS A 9 1.98 11.54 -18.72
N THR A 10 1.77 12.84 -18.61
CA THR A 10 2.14 13.66 -17.44
C THR A 10 0.97 13.92 -16.48
N GLU A 11 -0.21 13.40 -16.79
CA GLU A 11 -1.38 13.42 -15.90
C GLU A 11 -1.04 12.81 -14.54
N LYS A 12 -1.53 13.46 -13.47
CA LYS A 12 -1.33 13.01 -12.09
C LYS A 12 -2.66 12.53 -11.52
N HIS A 13 -2.65 11.34 -10.94
CA HIS A 13 -3.73 10.89 -10.07
C HIS A 13 -3.30 11.16 -8.63
N ASN A 14 -3.98 12.10 -7.97
CA ASN A 14 -3.64 12.53 -6.62
C ASN A 14 -4.73 12.11 -5.64
N ALA A 15 -4.32 11.72 -4.43
CA ALA A 15 -5.22 11.57 -3.29
C ALA A 15 -4.53 12.12 -2.03
N HIS A 16 -5.32 12.46 -1.02
CA HIS A 16 -4.82 12.96 0.25
C HIS A 16 -5.84 12.65 1.35
N GLY A 17 -5.38 12.72 2.60
CA GLY A 17 -6.25 12.54 3.75
C GLY A 17 -5.53 12.84 5.06
N ALA A 18 -6.28 12.76 6.15
CA ALA A 18 -5.80 12.96 7.51
C ALA A 18 -6.64 12.15 8.50
N GLY A 19 -6.05 11.82 9.65
CA GLY A 19 -6.67 11.04 10.73
C GLY A 19 -5.60 10.33 11.56
N ASN A 20 -5.93 9.85 12.75
CA ASN A 20 -4.99 9.23 13.70
C ASN A 20 -3.73 10.08 13.96
N GLY A 21 -3.85 11.41 13.93
CA GLY A 21 -2.71 12.34 14.05
C GLY A 21 -1.79 12.40 12.82
N LEU A 22 -2.12 11.70 11.74
CA LEU A 22 -1.37 11.65 10.49
C LEU A 22 -2.00 12.53 9.42
N ARG A 23 -1.19 12.92 8.44
CA ARG A 23 -1.61 13.53 7.17
C ARG A 23 -0.85 12.84 6.05
N TYR A 24 -1.53 12.53 4.95
CA TYR A 24 -0.90 11.92 3.78
C TYR A 24 -1.31 12.62 2.48
N GLY A 25 -0.44 12.50 1.48
CA GLY A 25 -0.70 12.83 0.09
C GLY A 25 0.02 11.81 -0.79
N LEU A 26 -0.55 11.50 -1.95
CA LEU A 26 0.04 10.61 -2.94
C LEU A 26 -0.21 11.14 -4.35
N SER A 27 0.65 10.73 -5.28
CA SER A 27 0.53 11.02 -6.70
C SER A 27 1.04 9.83 -7.51
N SER A 28 0.31 9.40 -8.53
CA SER A 28 0.80 8.43 -9.51
C SER A 28 0.75 9.02 -10.93
N MET A 29 1.63 8.54 -11.80
CA MET A 29 1.79 9.02 -13.18
C MET A 29 2.34 7.90 -14.05
N GLN A 30 1.75 7.70 -15.23
CA GLN A 30 2.20 6.67 -16.18
C GLN A 30 3.58 6.97 -16.80
N GLY A 31 3.86 8.24 -17.10
CA GLY A 31 5.13 8.63 -17.71
C GLY A 31 5.30 8.06 -19.12
N TRP A 32 6.46 7.48 -19.40
CA TRP A 32 6.85 7.02 -20.74
C TRP A 32 6.37 5.61 -21.10
N ARG A 33 5.92 4.82 -20.12
CA ARG A 33 5.43 3.46 -20.38
C ARG A 33 4.12 3.51 -21.18
N VAL A 34 3.87 2.48 -21.98
CA VAL A 34 2.61 2.33 -22.74
C VAL A 34 1.43 2.06 -21.81
N GLU A 35 1.67 1.28 -20.74
CA GLU A 35 0.69 0.91 -19.73
C GLU A 35 1.06 1.46 -18.36
N MET A 36 0.05 1.69 -17.52
CA MET A 36 0.21 2.02 -16.10
C MET A 36 -0.09 0.77 -15.28
N GLU A 37 0.93 0.21 -14.65
CA GLU A 37 0.83 -1.05 -13.90
C GLU A 37 0.89 -0.87 -12.38
N ASP A 38 1.17 0.35 -11.90
CA ASP A 38 1.20 0.65 -10.47
C ASP A 38 -0.21 0.73 -9.87
N ALA A 39 -0.30 0.35 -8.60
CA ALA A 39 -1.45 0.59 -7.73
C ALA A 39 -1.00 1.11 -6.36
N HIS A 40 -1.94 1.52 -5.51
CA HIS A 40 -1.66 1.95 -4.14
C HIS A 40 -2.84 1.70 -3.21
N THR A 41 -2.57 1.65 -1.90
CA THR A 41 -3.58 1.63 -0.83
C THR A 41 -3.23 2.74 0.16
N ALA A 42 -4.22 3.52 0.59
CA ALA A 42 -4.07 4.53 1.62
C ALA A 42 -5.30 4.52 2.54
N VAL A 43 -5.15 3.91 3.72
CA VAL A 43 -6.22 3.73 4.71
C VAL A 43 -5.77 4.33 6.03
N VAL A 44 -6.56 5.25 6.55
CA VAL A 44 -6.42 5.79 7.90
C VAL A 44 -7.63 5.33 8.71
N GLY A 45 -7.39 4.59 9.79
CA GLY A 45 -8.43 3.90 10.54
C GLY A 45 -8.83 2.58 9.89
N ILE A 46 -8.12 1.51 10.24
CA ILE A 46 -8.45 0.16 9.77
C ILE A 46 -9.66 -0.34 10.59
N PRO A 47 -10.69 -0.94 9.95
CA PRO A 47 -11.87 -1.40 10.67
C PRO A 47 -11.58 -2.61 11.59
N HIS A 48 -12.59 -2.96 12.40
CA HIS A 48 -12.62 -4.17 13.23
C HIS A 48 -11.64 -4.17 14.41
N GLY A 49 -11.56 -3.05 15.14
CA GLY A 49 -10.74 -2.94 16.36
C GLY A 49 -9.31 -2.45 16.11
N LEU A 50 -9.03 -1.94 14.90
CA LEU A 50 -7.74 -1.39 14.49
C LEU A 50 -7.88 0.09 14.10
N GLU A 51 -8.87 0.80 14.66
CA GLU A 51 -9.23 2.15 14.25
C GLU A 51 -8.09 3.16 14.51
N ASP A 52 -7.20 2.89 15.46
CA ASP A 52 -6.00 3.70 15.72
C ASP A 52 -4.84 3.39 14.76
N TRP A 53 -4.96 2.36 13.93
CA TRP A 53 -3.93 1.94 12.98
C TRP A 53 -4.19 2.53 11.59
N SER A 54 -3.13 2.63 10.79
CA SER A 54 -3.17 3.10 9.41
C SER A 54 -2.31 2.21 8.51
N PHE A 55 -2.70 2.07 7.24
CA PHE A 55 -1.99 1.26 6.26
C PHE A 55 -1.80 2.03 4.95
N PHE A 56 -0.55 2.06 4.49
CA PHE A 56 -0.15 2.69 3.24
C PHE A 56 0.76 1.74 2.46
N ALA A 57 0.49 1.57 1.16
CA ALA A 57 1.28 0.69 0.31
C ALA A 57 1.32 1.17 -1.14
N VAL A 58 2.42 0.86 -1.82
CA VAL A 58 2.64 1.06 -3.26
C VAL A 58 2.95 -0.30 -3.87
N TYR A 59 2.36 -0.57 -5.04
CA TYR A 59 2.50 -1.83 -5.74
C TYR A 59 3.01 -1.55 -7.15
N ASP A 60 4.27 -1.91 -7.45
CA ASP A 60 4.88 -1.81 -8.78
C ASP A 60 4.55 -3.08 -9.58
N GLY A 61 3.58 -2.98 -10.48
CA GLY A 61 3.14 -4.09 -11.32
C GLY A 61 4.13 -4.37 -12.46
N HIS A 62 4.23 -5.64 -12.86
CA HIS A 62 5.02 -6.03 -14.02
C HIS A 62 4.34 -7.17 -14.78
N ALA A 63 4.44 -7.12 -16.12
CA ALA A 63 3.80 -8.08 -17.02
C ALA A 63 2.26 -8.14 -16.84
N GLY A 64 1.64 -7.00 -16.57
CA GLY A 64 0.22 -6.81 -16.32
C GLY A 64 -0.07 -6.19 -14.95
N SER A 65 -1.10 -5.35 -14.88
CA SER A 65 -1.54 -4.65 -13.65
C SER A 65 -2.37 -5.51 -12.70
N ARG A 66 -2.76 -6.73 -13.10
CA ARG A 66 -3.74 -7.56 -12.38
C ARG A 66 -3.33 -7.86 -10.93
N VAL A 67 -2.07 -8.21 -10.71
CA VAL A 67 -1.57 -8.57 -9.36
C VAL A 67 -1.49 -7.32 -8.48
N ALA A 68 -0.92 -6.22 -8.98
CA ALA A 68 -0.86 -4.95 -8.25
C ALA A 68 -2.26 -4.47 -7.84
N ASN A 69 -3.22 -4.53 -8.76
CA ASN A 69 -4.62 -4.17 -8.50
C ASN A 69 -5.26 -5.07 -7.44
N TYR A 70 -5.07 -6.39 -7.52
CA TYR A 70 -5.59 -7.32 -6.51
C TYR A 70 -5.00 -7.03 -5.13
N CYS A 71 -3.67 -6.87 -5.04
CA CYS A 71 -2.99 -6.55 -3.79
C CYS A 71 -3.48 -5.22 -3.18
N SER A 72 -3.69 -4.19 -4.00
CA SER A 72 -4.14 -2.86 -3.52
C SER A 72 -5.52 -2.85 -2.85
N THR A 73 -6.31 -3.90 -3.07
CA THR A 73 -7.67 -4.02 -2.54
C THR A 73 -7.81 -5.14 -1.50
N HIS A 74 -6.95 -6.16 -1.52
CA HIS A 74 -7.10 -7.36 -0.70
C HIS A 74 -5.92 -7.63 0.25
N LEU A 75 -4.73 -7.05 0.02
CA LEU A 75 -3.55 -7.38 0.84
C LEU A 75 -3.76 -7.03 2.32
N LEU A 76 -4.34 -5.86 2.60
CA LEU A 76 -4.63 -5.43 3.96
C LEU A 76 -5.58 -6.40 4.68
N GLU A 77 -6.62 -6.88 3.99
CA GLU A 77 -7.54 -7.88 4.53
C GLU A 77 -6.82 -9.19 4.81
N HIS A 78 -6.03 -9.71 3.87
CA HIS A 78 -5.26 -10.94 4.07
C HIS A 78 -4.26 -10.83 5.24
N ILE A 79 -3.63 -9.67 5.44
CA ILE A 79 -2.72 -9.43 6.57
C ILE A 79 -3.49 -9.41 7.91
N THR A 80 -4.64 -8.77 7.97
CA THR A 80 -5.35 -8.53 9.24
C THR A 80 -6.29 -9.66 9.65
N THR A 81 -6.68 -10.52 8.70
CA THR A 81 -7.67 -11.59 8.94
C THR A 81 -7.06 -12.97 9.19
N ASN A 82 -5.77 -13.17 8.93
CA ASN A 82 -5.10 -14.44 9.21
C ASN A 82 -4.93 -14.70 10.72
N GLU A 83 -4.66 -15.96 11.07
CA GLU A 83 -4.59 -16.42 12.46
C GLU A 83 -3.40 -15.82 13.23
N ASP A 84 -2.25 -15.66 12.59
CA ASP A 84 -1.04 -15.14 13.23
C ASP A 84 -1.24 -13.69 13.68
N PHE A 85 -1.80 -12.85 12.82
CA PHE A 85 -2.11 -11.46 13.14
C PHE A 85 -3.14 -11.35 14.27
N ARG A 86 -4.19 -12.17 14.22
CA ARG A 86 -5.26 -12.19 15.24
C ARG A 86 -4.78 -12.75 16.59
N ALA A 87 -3.86 -13.71 16.58
CA ALA A 87 -3.28 -14.26 17.79
C ALA A 87 -2.39 -13.23 18.51
N ALA A 88 -1.62 -12.45 17.76
CA ALA A 88 -0.79 -11.38 18.30
C ALA A 88 -1.61 -10.32 19.06
N GLY A 89 -2.81 -9.96 18.56
CA GLY A 89 -3.69 -9.01 19.24
C GLY A 89 -4.34 -9.52 20.54
N LYS A 90 -4.35 -10.83 20.79
CA LYS A 90 -4.88 -11.44 22.03
C LYS A 90 -3.81 -11.62 23.10
N SER A 91 -2.55 -11.65 22.71
CA SER A 91 -1.43 -11.65 23.64
C SER A 91 -1.10 -10.21 24.02
N GLY A 92 -1.55 -9.76 25.19
CA GLY A 92 -1.12 -8.49 25.79
C GLY A 92 0.36 -8.50 26.21
N SER A 93 1.27 -8.93 25.35
CA SER A 93 2.71 -8.88 25.57
C SER A 93 3.31 -7.93 24.55
N ALA A 94 3.79 -6.79 25.04
CA ALA A 94 4.64 -5.88 24.28
C ALA A 94 5.77 -6.69 23.61
N LEU A 95 5.72 -6.82 22.29
CA LEU A 95 6.83 -7.36 21.52
C LEU A 95 7.91 -6.27 21.50
N GLU A 96 8.96 -6.51 22.26
CA GLU A 96 10.19 -5.72 22.22
C GLU A 96 10.80 -5.89 20.81
N LEU A 97 10.79 -4.80 20.03
CA LEU A 97 11.38 -4.78 18.69
C LEU A 97 12.91 -4.92 18.81
N SER A 98 13.43 -6.14 18.65
CA SER A 98 14.87 -6.35 18.48
C SER A 98 15.27 -5.92 17.07
N VAL A 99 15.77 -4.68 16.95
CA VAL A 99 16.45 -4.24 15.73
C VAL A 99 17.83 -4.89 15.70
N GLU A 100 17.98 -5.99 14.95
CA GLU A 100 19.31 -6.42 14.52
C GLU A 100 19.84 -5.39 13.53
N LYS A 101 20.81 -4.59 13.99
CA LYS A 101 21.66 -3.80 13.09
C LYS A 101 22.57 -4.78 12.35
N ALA A 102 22.26 -5.05 11.08
CA ALA A 102 23.25 -5.57 10.16
C ALA A 102 24.25 -4.46 9.84
N TYR A 103 25.54 -4.74 10.06
CA TYR A 103 26.68 -3.95 9.62
C TYR A 103 26.87 -4.06 8.11
#